data_AF-A0A1D9PCN2-F1
#
_entry.id   AF-A0A1D9PCN2-F1
#
_cell.length_a   1.000
_cell.length_b   1.000
_cell.length_c   1.000
_cell.angle_alpha   90.00
_cell.angle_beta   90.00
_cell.angle_gamma   90.00
#
_symmetry.space_group_name_H-M   'P 1'
#
loop_
_entity.id
_entity.type
_entity.pdbx_description
1 polymer ?
#
loop_
_entity_poly.entity_id
_entity_poly.type
_entity_poly.pdbx_seq_one_letter_code
_entity_poly.pdbx_strand_id
1 'polypeptide(L)'
;MLSFWRLNHYKYFMRDELQFFTVKVANGSGCLFQPLNSEYSYILTAKHVIEGVESIEIIRQWIQEDGTKVENQLEILDTPYIHSSPDKDAAIIKVNKIDGIESLLRSDLNSVEKENWYLCGHPDSRENNGFSYRKNKLKIENPVELYIEGEIERNVNHSEVVGQSGGGIIKPEGSCFLLAGIQKKMAVEDEEETLSRIHFAPLSFFDEIIEENKENLSPLFPPYIGTFSVLLQEIFPFPNLIIKQELIRNTLLAISQKICDGADMDKIFKENGLQFLVDGTPSHIRYHKSLWKSLLEFFTIIKLYEETVDVNDLASINKKRKILIVDTDMWTKKLEDIYKSDLSQIEKGGTIVICATNESETNKTEISSEELVILDISTPIDKMNISNTVEDPFNDLRLVNIFKFQHHIINSTLQLANINGTNSKTKIKELTDGII
;
A
#
# COMPACT_ATOMS: atom_id res chain seq x y z
N MET A 1 -12.35 -9.55 -31.86
CA MET A 1 -11.11 -9.76 -31.08
C MET A 1 -10.70 -8.43 -30.43
N LEU A 2 -11.61 -7.82 -29.66
CA LEU A 2 -11.48 -6.51 -28.98
C LEU A 2 -12.73 -6.28 -28.09
N SER A 3 -13.04 -7.25 -27.22
CA SER A 3 -14.17 -7.15 -26.28
C SER A 3 -13.94 -7.92 -24.98
N PHE A 4 -12.69 -8.15 -24.58
CA PHE A 4 -12.35 -9.03 -23.45
C PHE A 4 -11.88 -8.31 -22.17
N TRP A 5 -11.99 -6.98 -22.11
CA TRP A 5 -11.48 -6.20 -20.96
C TRP A 5 -12.48 -5.23 -20.31
N ARG A 6 -13.78 -5.36 -20.62
CA ARG A 6 -14.83 -4.62 -19.90
C ARG A 6 -15.96 -5.55 -19.53
N LEU A 7 -16.33 -5.51 -18.25
CA LEU A 7 -17.35 -6.30 -17.54
C LEU A 7 -16.84 -7.64 -16.99
N ASN A 8 -16.23 -7.59 -15.80
CA ASN A 8 -16.27 -8.69 -14.83
C ASN A 8 -15.89 -8.18 -13.42
N HIS A 9 -16.68 -7.23 -12.90
CA HIS A 9 -16.54 -6.75 -11.52
C HIS A 9 -17.61 -7.25 -10.56
N TYR A 10 -18.50 -8.15 -10.98
CA TYR A 10 -19.41 -8.83 -10.05
C TYR A 10 -19.62 -10.27 -10.48
N LYS A 11 -19.30 -11.22 -9.57
CA LYS A 11 -19.23 -12.69 -9.70
C LYS A 11 -17.94 -13.27 -10.30
N TYR A 12 -16.87 -13.27 -9.51
CA TYR A 12 -15.86 -14.32 -9.56
C TYR A 12 -15.83 -15.01 -8.20
N PHE A 13 -15.63 -16.33 -8.18
CA PHE A 13 -15.17 -17.05 -7.00
C PHE A 13 -14.02 -16.23 -6.39
N MET A 14 -14.16 -15.75 -5.15
CA MET A 14 -13.11 -14.97 -4.49
C MET A 14 -11.86 -15.85 -4.43
N ARG A 15 -10.90 -15.53 -5.30
CA ARG A 15 -9.53 -16.04 -5.26
C ARG A 15 -9.00 -15.78 -3.87
N ASP A 16 -8.44 -16.80 -3.22
CA ASP A 16 -7.80 -16.59 -1.93
C ASP A 16 -6.43 -15.97 -2.14
N GLU A 17 -6.37 -14.64 -2.29
CA GLU A 17 -5.13 -13.92 -2.61
C GLU A 17 -4.10 -14.01 -1.48
N LEU A 18 -4.52 -14.33 -0.26
CA LEU A 18 -3.65 -14.50 0.89
C LEU A 18 -2.60 -15.63 0.70
N GLN A 19 -2.89 -16.60 -0.18
CA GLN A 19 -1.93 -17.64 -0.54
C GLN A 19 -0.67 -17.09 -1.23
N PHE A 20 -0.75 -15.95 -1.92
CA PHE A 20 0.39 -15.36 -2.64
C PHE A 20 1.49 -14.84 -1.70
N PHE A 21 1.12 -14.56 -0.46
CA PHE A 21 2.02 -14.09 0.60
C PHE A 21 2.51 -15.21 1.53
N THR A 22 2.11 -16.45 1.29
CA THR A 22 2.39 -17.57 2.20
C THR A 22 3.29 -18.59 1.51
N VAL A 23 4.27 -19.11 2.25
CA VAL A 23 5.19 -20.15 1.78
C VAL A 23 5.33 -21.24 2.85
N LYS A 24 5.65 -22.47 2.41
CA LYS A 24 6.14 -23.54 3.28
C LYS A 24 7.63 -23.33 3.50
N VAL A 25 8.08 -23.40 4.75
CA VAL A 25 9.48 -23.23 5.16
C VAL A 25 9.84 -24.41 6.05
N ALA A 26 10.70 -25.32 5.57
CA ALA A 26 10.99 -26.57 6.26
C ALA A 26 9.68 -27.29 6.70
N ASN A 27 9.54 -27.56 8.00
CA ASN A 27 8.34 -28.17 8.59
C ASN A 27 7.33 -27.14 9.14
N GLY A 28 7.43 -25.90 8.70
CA GLY A 28 6.56 -24.80 9.10
C GLY A 28 6.18 -23.92 7.91
N SER A 29 5.92 -22.66 8.23
CA SER A 29 5.39 -21.65 7.32
C SER A 29 6.24 -20.38 7.34
N GLY A 30 6.03 -19.54 6.33
CA GLY A 30 6.64 -18.21 6.24
C GLY A 30 5.70 -17.24 5.55
N CYS A 31 5.90 -15.95 5.80
CA CYS A 31 5.19 -14.87 5.14
C CYS A 31 6.14 -14.09 4.21
N LEU A 32 5.80 -14.03 2.93
CA LEU A 32 6.51 -13.23 1.94
C LEU A 32 6.24 -11.75 2.17
N PHE A 33 7.29 -10.93 2.16
CA PHE A 33 7.19 -9.50 2.30
C PHE A 33 8.19 -8.80 1.37
N GLN A 34 7.79 -7.68 0.76
CA GLN A 34 8.69 -6.85 -0.03
C GLN A 34 9.32 -5.75 0.82
N PRO A 35 10.63 -5.80 1.12
CA PRO A 35 11.33 -4.74 1.83
C PRO A 35 11.63 -3.54 0.91
N LEU A 36 12.28 -2.52 1.48
CA LEU A 36 12.55 -1.24 0.81
C LEU A 36 13.47 -1.41 -0.43
N ASN A 37 14.23 -2.50 -0.45
CA ASN A 37 15.10 -2.87 -1.54
C ASN A 37 14.31 -3.54 -2.68
N SER A 38 14.64 -3.24 -3.94
CA SER A 38 13.98 -3.81 -5.13
C SER A 38 14.56 -5.14 -5.64
N GLU A 39 15.75 -5.54 -5.17
CA GLU A 39 16.54 -6.64 -5.76
C GLU A 39 16.24 -8.00 -5.13
N TYR A 40 15.58 -8.03 -3.97
CA TYR A 40 15.27 -9.26 -3.25
C TYR A 40 13.94 -9.12 -2.49
N SER A 41 13.44 -10.24 -1.99
CA SER A 41 12.26 -10.29 -1.10
C SER A 41 12.61 -11.00 0.20
N TYR A 42 11.77 -10.83 1.22
CA TYR A 42 11.89 -11.50 2.50
C TYR A 42 10.86 -12.58 2.68
N ILE A 43 11.24 -13.60 3.45
CA ILE A 43 10.34 -14.48 4.16
C ILE A 43 10.52 -14.21 5.64
N LEU A 44 9.47 -13.71 6.28
CA LEU A 44 9.38 -13.55 7.72
C LEU A 44 8.83 -14.85 8.29
N THR A 45 9.54 -15.44 9.25
CA THR A 45 9.16 -16.72 9.87
C THR A 45 9.54 -16.74 11.36
N ALA A 46 9.16 -17.79 12.07
CA ALA A 46 9.60 -18.03 13.44
C ALA A 46 11.00 -18.66 13.44
N LYS A 47 11.83 -18.31 14.44
CA LYS A 47 13.20 -18.84 14.58
C LYS A 47 13.20 -20.36 14.72
N HIS A 48 12.30 -20.92 15.54
CA HIS A 48 12.26 -22.38 15.77
C HIS A 48 11.90 -23.20 14.52
N VAL A 49 11.34 -22.59 13.47
CA VAL A 49 11.03 -23.27 12.20
C VAL A 49 12.31 -23.65 11.43
N ILE A 50 13.39 -22.89 11.63
CA ILE A 50 14.65 -23.04 10.89
C ILE A 50 15.84 -23.38 11.78
N GLU A 51 15.73 -23.20 13.10
CA GLU A 51 16.79 -23.53 14.05
C GLU A 51 17.07 -25.04 14.08
N GLY A 52 18.32 -25.43 13.85
CA GLY A 52 18.73 -26.83 13.81
C GLY A 52 18.37 -27.58 12.52
N VAL A 53 17.85 -26.90 11.49
CA VAL A 53 17.56 -27.50 10.18
C VAL A 53 18.80 -27.40 9.29
N GLU A 54 19.36 -28.54 8.86
CA GLU A 54 20.59 -28.60 8.05
C GLU A 54 20.41 -28.01 6.64
N SER A 55 19.24 -28.22 6.03
CA SER A 55 18.92 -27.73 4.69
C SER A 55 17.50 -27.19 4.67
N ILE A 56 17.36 -25.86 4.62
CA ILE A 56 16.06 -25.19 4.61
C ILE A 56 15.50 -25.24 3.20
N GLU A 57 14.39 -25.97 3.03
CA GLU A 57 13.61 -25.96 1.79
C GLU A 57 12.46 -24.93 1.91
N ILE A 58 12.27 -24.16 0.84
CA ILE A 58 11.21 -23.14 0.77
C ILE A 58 10.38 -23.40 -0.48
N ILE A 59 9.09 -23.64 -0.27
CA ILE A 59 8.15 -23.96 -1.35
C ILE A 59 7.01 -22.94 -1.34
N ARG A 60 6.85 -22.22 -2.46
CA ARG A 60 5.70 -21.35 -2.71
C ARG A 60 4.64 -22.12 -3.49
N GLN A 61 3.42 -22.20 -2.97
CA GLN A 61 2.30 -22.87 -3.64
C GLN A 61 1.14 -21.90 -3.85
N TRP A 62 0.52 -21.92 -5.03
CA TRP A 62 -0.71 -21.17 -5.28
C TRP A 62 -1.57 -21.82 -6.36
N ILE A 63 -2.84 -21.41 -6.41
CA ILE A 63 -3.80 -21.79 -7.43
C ILE A 63 -3.98 -20.62 -8.42
N GLN A 64 -3.80 -20.90 -9.71
CA GLN A 64 -4.04 -19.97 -10.81
C GLN A 64 -5.56 -19.78 -11.07
N GLU A 65 -5.91 -18.80 -11.90
CA GLU A 65 -7.31 -18.48 -12.23
C GLU A 65 -8.06 -19.64 -12.92
N ASP A 66 -7.33 -20.48 -13.65
CA ASP A 66 -7.86 -21.68 -14.32
C ASP A 66 -7.99 -22.89 -13.37
N GLY A 67 -7.63 -22.73 -12.09
CA GLY A 67 -7.61 -23.79 -11.09
C GLY A 67 -6.31 -24.62 -11.06
N THR A 68 -5.33 -24.30 -11.89
CA THR A 68 -4.06 -25.02 -11.94
C THR A 68 -3.24 -24.73 -10.68
N LYS A 69 -2.80 -25.81 -10.00
CA LYS A 69 -1.85 -25.71 -8.88
C LYS A 69 -0.45 -25.43 -9.44
N VAL A 70 0.21 -24.42 -8.89
CA VAL A 70 1.60 -24.10 -9.14
C VAL A 70 2.40 -24.25 -7.87
N GLU A 71 3.64 -24.73 -8.03
CA GLU A 71 4.59 -24.93 -6.96
C GLU A 71 5.98 -24.52 -7.44
N ASN A 72 6.61 -23.60 -6.71
CA ASN A 72 7.95 -23.11 -7.01
C ASN A 72 8.83 -23.21 -5.77
N GLN A 73 9.98 -23.87 -5.91
CA GLN A 73 11.05 -23.80 -4.92
C GLN A 73 11.72 -22.43 -4.99
N LEU A 74 11.89 -21.77 -3.84
CA LEU A 74 12.54 -20.47 -3.74
C LEU A 74 14.01 -20.65 -3.36
N GLU A 75 14.87 -19.84 -3.99
CA GLU A 75 16.30 -19.81 -3.69
C GLU A 75 16.60 -18.86 -2.53
N ILE A 76 17.33 -19.36 -1.55
CA ILE A 76 17.84 -18.59 -0.42
C ILE A 76 19.13 -17.89 -0.83
N LEU A 77 19.17 -16.57 -0.67
CA LEU A 77 20.30 -15.74 -1.11
C LEU A 77 21.42 -15.63 -0.08
N ASP A 78 21.10 -15.89 1.20
CA ASP A 78 22.04 -15.71 2.30
C ASP A 78 21.65 -16.58 3.49
N THR A 79 22.57 -16.74 4.44
CA THR A 79 22.28 -17.38 5.72
C THR A 79 21.11 -16.66 6.41
N PRO A 80 20.08 -17.37 6.90
CA PRO A 80 18.97 -16.75 7.59
C PRO A 80 19.40 -15.88 8.77
N TYR A 81 18.73 -14.74 8.91
CA TYR A 81 18.98 -13.77 9.97
C TYR A 81 18.05 -14.08 11.14
N ILE A 82 18.63 -14.61 12.21
CA ILE A 82 17.90 -15.04 13.41
C ILE A 82 17.99 -13.95 14.48
N HIS A 83 16.88 -13.70 15.18
CA HIS A 83 16.89 -12.75 16.29
C HIS A 83 17.92 -13.15 17.37
N SER A 84 18.73 -12.17 17.80
CA SER A 84 19.79 -12.33 18.80
C SER A 84 19.27 -12.75 20.19
N SER A 85 18.17 -12.14 20.63
CA SER A 85 17.49 -12.47 21.89
C SER A 85 16.92 -13.90 21.90
N PRO A 86 17.17 -14.70 22.95
CA PRO A 86 16.59 -16.04 23.09
C PRO A 86 15.07 -16.02 23.31
N ASP A 87 14.52 -14.91 23.82
CA ASP A 87 13.10 -14.77 24.15
C ASP A 87 12.25 -14.34 22.95
N LYS A 88 12.90 -13.99 21.83
CA LYS A 88 12.25 -13.51 20.60
C LYS A 88 12.40 -14.53 19.48
N ASP A 89 11.27 -15.09 19.08
CA ASP A 89 11.17 -16.20 18.14
C ASP A 89 10.84 -15.70 16.73
N ALA A 90 11.84 -15.08 16.10
CA ALA A 90 11.70 -14.45 14.78
C ALA A 90 12.96 -14.66 13.94
N ALA A 91 12.77 -14.84 12.63
CA ALA A 91 13.85 -14.91 11.66
C ALA A 91 13.44 -14.33 10.30
N ILE A 92 14.42 -13.79 9.58
CA ILE A 92 14.27 -13.29 8.21
C ILE A 92 15.11 -14.17 7.28
N ILE A 93 14.47 -14.70 6.23
CA ILE A 93 15.18 -15.38 5.14
C ILE A 93 15.14 -14.46 3.91
N LYS A 94 16.30 -14.20 3.34
CA LYS A 94 16.45 -13.41 2.11
C LYS A 94 16.36 -14.34 0.90
N VAL A 95 15.48 -14.03 -0.04
CA VAL A 95 15.25 -14.83 -1.26
C VAL A 95 15.27 -13.97 -2.52
N ASN A 96 15.39 -14.62 -3.67
CA ASN A 96 15.22 -13.95 -4.97
C ASN A 96 13.94 -13.10 -5.00
N LYS A 97 14.01 -11.95 -5.69
CA LYS A 97 12.89 -11.02 -5.84
C LYS A 97 11.63 -11.74 -6.33
N ILE A 98 10.53 -11.50 -5.62
CA ILE A 98 9.19 -11.95 -5.99
C ILE A 98 8.34 -10.71 -6.31
N ASP A 99 7.74 -10.74 -7.49
CA ASP A 99 6.82 -9.70 -7.95
C ASP A 99 5.37 -9.98 -7.49
N GLY A 100 4.59 -8.91 -7.36
CA GLY A 100 3.17 -8.99 -7.06
C GLY A 100 2.85 -9.21 -5.57
N ILE A 101 3.83 -8.99 -4.69
CA ILE A 101 3.65 -9.07 -3.23
C ILE A 101 3.72 -7.69 -2.55
N GLU A 102 3.90 -6.61 -3.32
CA GLU A 102 4.03 -5.22 -2.82
C GLU A 102 2.75 -4.64 -2.22
N SER A 103 1.62 -5.34 -2.40
CA SER A 103 0.32 -5.00 -1.80
C SER A 103 0.20 -5.46 -0.34
N LEU A 104 1.12 -6.29 0.16
CA LEU A 104 1.21 -6.60 1.59
C LEU A 104 1.99 -5.50 2.31
N LEU A 105 1.26 -4.73 3.11
CA LEU A 105 1.75 -3.58 3.87
C LEU A 105 1.88 -3.96 5.35
N ARG A 106 2.82 -3.34 6.06
CA ARG A 106 2.90 -3.50 7.51
C ARG A 106 1.74 -2.78 8.20
N SER A 107 1.25 -3.35 9.30
CA SER A 107 0.28 -2.71 10.19
C SER A 107 0.79 -2.76 11.62
N ASP A 108 1.13 -1.59 12.16
CA ASP A 108 1.61 -1.47 13.53
C ASP A 108 0.42 -1.48 14.50
N LEU A 109 0.53 -2.26 15.58
CA LEU A 109 -0.59 -2.70 16.42
C LEU A 109 -1.30 -1.60 17.21
N ASN A 110 -0.72 -0.39 17.30
CA ASN A 110 -1.29 0.73 18.05
C ASN A 110 -2.64 1.21 17.51
N SER A 111 -3.02 0.79 16.29
CA SER A 111 -4.29 1.14 15.64
C SER A 111 -4.94 -0.05 14.91
N VAL A 112 -4.66 -1.28 15.34
CA VAL A 112 -5.18 -2.48 14.66
C VAL A 112 -6.62 -2.75 15.09
N GLU A 113 -7.53 -2.73 14.13
CA GLU A 113 -8.87 -3.30 14.31
C GLU A 113 -8.74 -4.77 14.70
N LYS A 114 -9.49 -5.22 15.70
CA LYS A 114 -9.30 -6.57 16.25
C LYS A 114 -9.86 -7.69 15.36
N GLU A 115 -10.80 -7.40 14.48
CA GLU A 115 -11.57 -8.40 13.73
C GLU A 115 -11.05 -8.58 12.29
N ASN A 116 -11.47 -9.68 11.64
CA ASN A 116 -11.22 -9.98 10.22
C ASN A 116 -9.75 -10.25 9.85
N TRP A 117 -8.94 -10.70 10.80
CA TRP A 117 -7.60 -11.20 10.52
C TRP A 117 -7.63 -12.67 10.11
N TYR A 118 -6.56 -13.12 9.49
CA TYR A 118 -6.38 -14.51 9.10
C TYR A 118 -4.98 -14.96 9.48
N LEU A 119 -4.89 -16.11 10.14
CA LEU A 119 -3.64 -16.88 10.20
C LEU A 119 -3.50 -17.65 8.88
N CYS A 120 -2.43 -17.39 8.14
CA CYS A 120 -2.12 -18.00 6.85
C CYS A 120 -0.86 -18.86 6.94
N GLY A 121 -0.98 -20.15 6.62
CA GLY A 121 0.14 -21.10 6.73
C GLY A 121 -0.10 -22.42 5.99
N HIS A 122 0.82 -23.37 6.18
CA HIS A 122 0.85 -24.70 5.56
C HIS A 122 0.82 -25.80 6.63
N PRO A 123 -0.34 -26.15 7.18
CA PRO A 123 -0.44 -27.20 8.19
C PRO A 123 -0.07 -28.58 7.65
N ASP A 124 0.59 -29.38 8.49
CA ASP A 124 1.08 -30.74 8.17
C ASP A 124 -0.07 -31.68 7.79
N SER A 125 -1.26 -31.47 8.38
CA SER A 125 -2.46 -32.27 8.09
C SER A 125 -2.89 -32.24 6.61
N ARG A 126 -2.36 -31.31 5.81
CA ARG A 126 -2.69 -31.15 4.38
C ARG A 126 -1.56 -31.53 3.43
N GLU A 127 -0.41 -31.96 3.95
CA GLU A 127 0.76 -32.29 3.14
C GLU A 127 0.45 -33.36 2.08
N ASN A 128 -0.35 -34.37 2.45
CA ASN A 128 -0.71 -35.48 1.55
C ASN A 128 -1.67 -35.12 0.40
N ASN A 129 -2.27 -33.92 0.41
CA ASN A 129 -3.23 -33.50 -0.62
C ASN A 129 -2.58 -32.70 -1.76
N GLY A 130 -1.25 -32.60 -1.77
CA GLY A 130 -0.49 -31.86 -2.76
C GLY A 130 -0.54 -30.35 -2.59
N PHE A 131 -1.60 -29.75 -2.04
CA PHE A 131 -1.69 -28.30 -1.76
C PHE A 131 -2.01 -28.08 -0.29
N SER A 132 -1.06 -27.53 0.47
CA SER A 132 -1.17 -27.49 1.93
C SER A 132 -1.64 -26.15 2.49
N TYR A 133 -1.72 -25.09 1.68
CA TYR A 133 -2.12 -23.77 2.16
C TYR A 133 -3.50 -23.78 2.86
N ARG A 134 -3.58 -23.08 3.98
CA ARG A 134 -4.78 -22.87 4.77
C ARG A 134 -4.78 -21.45 5.35
N LYS A 135 -5.97 -20.88 5.45
CA LYS A 135 -6.24 -19.72 6.28
C LYS A 135 -7.27 -20.02 7.34
N ASN A 136 -7.08 -19.46 8.53
CA ASN A 136 -8.03 -19.54 9.63
C ASN A 136 -8.38 -18.13 10.08
N LYS A 137 -9.68 -17.81 10.15
CA LYS A 137 -10.13 -16.49 10.59
C LYS A 137 -9.78 -16.32 12.07
N LEU A 138 -9.26 -15.15 12.40
CA LEU A 138 -8.68 -14.81 13.68
C LEU A 138 -9.15 -13.42 14.11
N LYS A 139 -9.33 -13.31 15.41
CA LYS A 139 -9.47 -12.06 16.14
C LYS A 139 -8.20 -11.77 16.91
N ILE A 140 -7.67 -10.56 16.78
CA ILE A 140 -6.52 -10.11 17.57
C ILE A 140 -7.00 -9.68 18.95
N GLU A 141 -6.35 -10.22 19.98
CA GLU A 141 -6.59 -9.90 21.38
C GLU A 141 -5.50 -8.95 21.91
N ASN A 142 -5.26 -8.96 23.22
CA ASN A 142 -4.33 -8.03 23.85
C ASN A 142 -2.88 -8.53 23.73
N PRO A 143 -1.89 -7.62 23.80
CA PRO A 143 -0.49 -8.01 23.98
C PRO A 143 -0.30 -8.88 25.23
N VAL A 144 0.54 -9.91 25.12
CA VAL A 144 0.92 -10.83 26.20
C VAL A 144 2.44 -10.89 26.24
N GLU A 145 3.04 -10.36 27.32
CA GLU A 145 4.49 -10.21 27.46
C GLU A 145 5.12 -9.46 26.27
N LEU A 146 5.93 -10.15 25.45
CA LEU A 146 6.57 -9.62 24.24
C LEU A 146 5.77 -9.90 22.96
N TYR A 147 4.69 -10.67 23.06
CA TYR A 147 3.90 -11.19 21.94
C TYR A 147 2.50 -10.57 21.91
N ILE A 148 1.72 -10.91 20.88
CA ILE A 148 0.28 -10.63 20.83
C ILE A 148 -0.48 -11.94 20.81
N GLU A 149 -1.58 -11.98 21.57
CA GLU A 149 -2.53 -13.08 21.55
C GLU A 149 -3.57 -12.87 20.44
N GLY A 150 -3.96 -13.95 19.78
CA GLY A 150 -5.11 -13.96 18.89
C GLY A 150 -5.96 -15.21 19.10
N GLU A 151 -7.25 -15.11 18.84
CA GLU A 151 -8.23 -16.19 18.94
C GLU A 151 -8.74 -16.59 17.56
N ILE A 152 -8.61 -17.86 17.21
CA ILE A 152 -9.13 -18.45 15.99
C ILE A 152 -10.64 -18.67 16.16
N GLU A 153 -11.45 -18.08 15.27
CA GLU A 153 -12.93 -18.03 15.41
C GLU A 153 -13.65 -19.39 15.28
N ARG A 154 -12.94 -20.45 14.89
CA ARG A 154 -13.50 -21.81 14.80
C ARG A 154 -12.77 -22.72 15.76
N ASN A 155 -13.47 -23.74 16.26
CA ASN A 155 -12.85 -24.89 16.92
C ASN A 155 -12.00 -25.62 15.88
N VAL A 156 -10.76 -25.18 15.73
CA VAL A 156 -9.75 -25.80 14.89
C VAL A 156 -9.10 -26.89 15.75
N ASN A 157 -9.10 -28.12 15.26
CA ASN A 157 -8.42 -29.22 15.97
C ASN A 157 -6.91 -28.94 15.97
N HIS A 158 -6.20 -29.34 17.02
CA HIS A 158 -4.74 -29.13 17.14
C HIS A 158 -3.97 -29.54 15.87
N SER A 159 -4.34 -30.67 15.26
CA SER A 159 -3.74 -31.19 14.02
C SER A 159 -3.85 -30.24 12.83
N GLU A 160 -4.82 -29.33 12.83
CA GLU A 160 -5.05 -28.38 11.76
C GLU A 160 -4.23 -27.10 11.91
N VAL A 161 -3.59 -26.86 13.06
CA VAL A 161 -2.71 -25.71 13.34
C VAL A 161 -1.23 -26.08 13.31
N VAL A 162 -0.89 -27.33 13.64
CA VAL A 162 0.49 -27.86 13.52
C VAL A 162 0.99 -27.67 12.07
N GLY A 163 2.18 -27.07 11.92
CA GLY A 163 2.77 -26.67 10.63
C GLY A 163 2.49 -25.21 10.21
N GLN A 164 1.59 -24.50 10.90
CA GLN A 164 1.34 -23.07 10.63
C GLN A 164 2.35 -22.11 11.31
N SER A 165 3.23 -22.62 12.18
CA SER A 165 4.34 -21.85 12.80
C SER A 165 5.14 -21.09 11.75
N GLY A 166 5.31 -19.78 11.97
CA GLY A 166 5.95 -18.87 11.00
C GLY A 166 4.99 -18.29 9.95
N GLY A 167 3.71 -18.65 9.97
CA GLY A 167 2.67 -18.10 9.10
C GLY A 167 2.33 -16.64 9.41
N GLY A 168 1.86 -15.90 8.40
CA GLY A 168 1.49 -14.49 8.55
C GLY A 168 0.11 -14.29 9.17
N ILE A 169 -0.03 -13.27 10.01
CA ILE A 169 -1.33 -12.75 10.47
C ILE A 169 -1.74 -11.61 9.54
N ILE A 170 -2.61 -11.92 8.57
CA ILE A 170 -2.91 -11.04 7.43
C ILE A 170 -4.39 -10.64 7.41
N LYS A 171 -4.68 -9.36 7.14
CA LYS A 171 -6.03 -8.84 6.91
C LYS A 171 -6.14 -8.28 5.48
N PRO A 172 -7.10 -8.75 4.67
CA PRO A 172 -7.49 -8.03 3.45
C PRO A 172 -8.15 -6.69 3.81
N GLU A 173 -7.68 -5.60 3.22
CA GLU A 173 -8.15 -4.25 3.49
C GLU A 173 -8.29 -3.46 2.17
N GLY A 174 -9.53 -3.34 1.67
CA GLY A 174 -9.79 -2.60 0.44
C GLY A 174 -8.92 -3.08 -0.74
N SER A 175 -7.99 -2.22 -1.16
CA SER A 175 -7.03 -2.45 -2.25
C SER A 175 -5.73 -3.17 -1.85
N CYS A 176 -5.52 -3.45 -0.57
CA CYS A 176 -4.25 -3.96 -0.06
C CYS A 176 -4.44 -5.06 0.98
N PHE A 177 -3.32 -5.57 1.48
CA PHE A 177 -3.25 -6.53 2.56
C PHE A 177 -2.41 -5.97 3.69
N LEU A 178 -2.78 -6.26 4.92
CA LEU A 178 -2.09 -5.80 6.10
C LEU A 178 -1.48 -6.98 6.83
N LEU A 179 -0.21 -6.88 7.20
CA LEU A 179 0.48 -7.85 8.05
C LEU A 179 0.61 -7.27 9.48
N ALA A 180 0.08 -7.97 10.46
CA ALA A 180 0.20 -7.59 11.88
C ALA A 180 1.40 -8.25 12.59
N GLY A 181 1.83 -9.41 12.10
CA GLY A 181 2.91 -10.18 12.71
C GLY A 181 2.97 -11.63 12.21
N ILE A 182 3.83 -12.41 12.85
CA ILE A 182 4.18 -13.77 12.43
C ILE A 182 3.88 -14.77 13.55
N GLN A 183 3.13 -15.83 13.25
CA GLN A 183 2.68 -16.80 14.25
C GLN A 183 3.85 -17.59 14.84
N LYS A 184 3.85 -17.75 16.16
CA LYS A 184 4.86 -18.48 16.93
C LYS A 184 4.38 -19.87 17.32
N LYS A 185 3.46 -19.92 18.29
CA LYS A 185 2.95 -21.15 18.90
C LYS A 185 1.52 -20.98 19.42
N MET A 186 0.92 -22.06 19.90
CA MET A 186 -0.32 -22.01 20.68
C MET A 186 -0.09 -21.34 22.04
N ALA A 187 -1.10 -20.64 22.56
CA ALA A 187 -0.99 -19.90 23.82
C ALA A 187 -0.87 -20.83 25.06
N VAL A 188 -1.44 -22.05 25.00
CA VAL A 188 -1.47 -23.01 26.12
C VAL A 188 -1.38 -24.45 25.59
N GLU A 189 -0.77 -25.35 26.36
CA GLU A 189 -0.53 -26.78 26.00
C GLU A 189 -1.64 -27.75 26.46
N ASP A 190 -2.62 -27.30 27.26
CA ASP A 190 -3.67 -28.17 27.80
C ASP A 190 -4.82 -28.42 26.80
N GLU A 191 -5.20 -29.69 26.66
CA GLU A 191 -6.01 -30.25 25.56
C GLU A 191 -7.51 -29.87 25.55
N GLU A 192 -8.03 -29.19 26.59
CA GLU A 192 -9.50 -29.06 26.75
C GLU A 192 -10.11 -27.66 26.55
N GLU A 193 -9.41 -26.52 26.77
CA GLU A 193 -10.08 -25.19 26.75
C GLU A 193 -9.43 -24.09 25.87
N THR A 194 -8.26 -24.31 25.25
CA THR A 194 -7.46 -23.20 24.66
C THR A 194 -6.88 -23.45 23.27
N LEU A 195 -7.39 -24.44 22.53
CA LEU A 195 -6.96 -24.76 21.16
C LEU A 195 -7.23 -23.67 20.12
N SER A 196 -7.97 -22.60 20.47
CA SER A 196 -8.21 -21.45 19.59
C SER A 196 -7.20 -20.32 19.78
N ARG A 197 -6.44 -20.29 20.88
CA ARG A 197 -5.55 -19.15 21.21
C ARG A 197 -4.14 -19.37 20.69
N ILE A 198 -3.61 -18.37 19.99
CA ILE A 198 -2.25 -18.38 19.45
C ILE A 198 -1.47 -17.15 19.93
N HIS A 199 -0.15 -17.28 19.97
CA HIS A 199 0.76 -16.14 20.10
C HIS A 199 1.45 -15.87 18.77
N PHE A 200 1.58 -14.60 18.43
CA PHE A 200 2.34 -14.16 17.26
C PHE A 200 3.30 -13.02 17.60
N ALA A 201 4.45 -13.02 16.93
CA ALA A 201 5.52 -12.04 17.07
C ALA A 201 5.12 -10.73 16.38
N PRO A 202 5.25 -9.57 17.05
CA PRO A 202 5.06 -8.27 16.41
C PRO A 202 6.12 -8.03 15.32
N LEU A 203 5.79 -7.16 14.37
CA LEU A 203 6.74 -6.72 13.34
C LEU A 203 7.98 -6.01 13.89
N SER A 204 7.90 -5.44 15.11
CA SER A 204 9.06 -4.84 15.78
C SER A 204 10.22 -5.82 16.01
N PHE A 205 9.96 -7.13 16.17
CA PHE A 205 11.04 -8.12 16.29
C PHE A 205 11.86 -8.20 15.00
N PHE A 206 11.21 -8.04 13.85
CA PHE A 206 11.86 -8.06 12.55
C PHE A 206 12.59 -6.74 12.29
N ASP A 207 12.06 -5.61 12.75
CA ASP A 207 12.77 -4.33 12.73
C ASP A 207 14.08 -4.40 13.53
N GLU A 208 14.10 -5.08 14.69
CA GLU A 208 15.32 -5.31 15.47
C GLU A 208 16.35 -6.15 14.72
N ILE A 209 15.93 -7.25 14.07
CA ILE A 209 16.81 -8.07 13.21
C ILE A 209 17.40 -7.20 12.09
N ILE A 210 16.59 -6.34 11.47
CA ILE A 210 17.03 -5.45 10.40
C ILE A 210 18.05 -4.44 10.92
N GLU A 211 17.81 -3.81 12.08
CA GLU A 211 18.75 -2.83 12.65
C GLU A 211 20.10 -3.48 13.02
N GLU A 212 20.07 -4.68 13.60
CA GLU A 212 21.29 -5.47 13.90
C GLU A 212 22.09 -5.81 12.63
N ASN A 213 21.44 -5.87 11.47
CA ASN A 213 22.00 -6.32 10.19
C ASN A 213 21.81 -5.30 9.05
N LYS A 214 21.78 -4.01 9.38
CA LYS A 214 21.43 -2.91 8.45
C LYS A 214 22.29 -2.78 7.19
N GLU A 215 23.49 -3.36 7.21
CA GLU A 215 24.38 -3.41 6.04
C GLU A 215 23.88 -4.41 4.98
N ASN A 216 23.09 -5.42 5.38
CA ASN A 216 22.62 -6.50 4.51
C ASN A 216 21.09 -6.52 4.33
N LEU A 217 20.36 -5.97 5.30
CA LEU A 217 18.92 -5.91 5.34
C LEU A 217 18.39 -4.49 5.18
N SER A 218 17.19 -4.36 4.66
CA SER A 218 16.48 -3.11 4.42
C SER A 218 15.14 -3.12 5.16
N PRO A 219 14.63 -1.95 5.58
CA PRO A 219 13.38 -1.83 6.32
C PRO A 219 12.17 -2.52 5.67
N LEU A 220 11.19 -2.91 6.49
CA LEU A 220 9.91 -3.51 6.07
C LEU A 220 8.93 -2.46 5.51
N PHE A 221 9.33 -1.83 4.41
CA PHE A 221 8.52 -0.88 3.65
C PHE A 221 8.65 -1.20 2.16
N PRO A 222 7.60 -1.07 1.33
CA PRO A 222 7.74 -1.31 -0.10
C PRO A 222 8.74 -0.36 -0.79
N PRO A 223 9.35 -0.75 -1.94
CA PRO A 223 10.45 0.00 -2.55
C PRO A 223 10.10 1.42 -2.97
N TYR A 224 8.84 1.65 -3.35
CA TYR A 224 8.35 2.97 -3.76
C TYR A 224 8.34 4.02 -2.65
N ILE A 225 8.42 3.59 -1.39
CA ILE A 225 8.59 4.49 -0.25
C ILE A 225 10.02 5.04 -0.21
N GLY A 226 11.01 4.26 -0.66
CA GLY A 226 12.42 4.65 -0.65
C GLY A 226 12.82 5.47 -1.87
N THR A 227 12.12 5.32 -3.00
CA THR A 227 12.38 6.10 -4.21
C THR A 227 11.17 6.12 -5.13
N PHE A 228 10.89 7.29 -5.73
CA PHE A 228 9.87 7.42 -6.77
C PHE A 228 10.23 6.70 -8.07
N SER A 229 11.51 6.37 -8.31
CA SER A 229 11.97 5.79 -9.58
C SER A 229 11.24 4.51 -9.97
N VAL A 230 10.87 3.68 -8.98
CA VAL A 230 10.15 2.42 -9.24
C VAL A 230 8.73 2.63 -9.77
N LEU A 231 8.17 3.85 -9.65
CA LEU A 231 6.82 4.21 -10.08
C LEU A 231 6.77 4.86 -11.46
N LEU A 232 7.92 5.19 -12.07
CA LEU A 232 7.97 5.95 -13.33
C LEU A 232 7.19 5.28 -14.47
N GLN A 233 7.12 3.96 -14.50
CA GLN A 233 6.37 3.26 -15.55
C GLN A 233 4.85 3.27 -15.34
N GLU A 234 4.39 3.55 -14.12
CA GLU A 234 2.98 3.44 -13.73
C GLU A 234 2.23 4.78 -13.76
N ILE A 235 2.94 5.90 -13.87
CA ILE A 235 2.37 7.24 -13.92
C ILE A 235 1.97 7.67 -15.35
N PHE A 236 0.97 8.55 -15.43
CA PHE A 236 0.45 9.12 -16.67
C PHE A 236 0.16 8.08 -17.77
N PRO A 237 -0.65 7.04 -17.49
CA PRO A 237 -0.96 6.01 -18.48
C PRO A 237 -1.72 6.55 -19.71
N PHE A 238 -2.46 7.65 -19.55
CA PHE A 238 -3.30 8.26 -20.60
C PHE A 238 -4.13 7.24 -21.40
N PRO A 239 -4.96 6.42 -20.73
CA PRO A 239 -5.81 5.48 -21.43
C PRO A 239 -6.69 6.25 -22.43
N ASN A 240 -6.69 5.80 -23.69
CA ASN A 240 -7.49 6.37 -24.79
C ASN A 240 -7.00 7.72 -25.37
N LEU A 241 -5.80 8.19 -25.04
CA LEU A 241 -5.23 9.35 -25.74
C LEU A 241 -4.82 8.95 -27.18
N ILE A 242 -5.58 9.43 -28.16
CA ILE A 242 -5.48 8.97 -29.56
C ILE A 242 -4.20 9.44 -30.26
N ILE A 243 -3.69 10.62 -29.88
CA ILE A 243 -2.57 11.25 -30.57
C ILE A 243 -1.40 11.50 -29.63
N LYS A 244 -0.18 11.27 -30.15
CA LYS A 244 1.08 11.73 -29.53
C LYS A 244 1.26 11.30 -28.08
N GLN A 245 0.60 10.22 -27.65
CA GLN A 245 0.61 9.71 -26.28
C GLN A 245 2.03 9.52 -25.75
N GLU A 246 2.88 8.80 -26.50
CA GLU A 246 4.28 8.59 -26.15
C GLU A 246 5.06 9.89 -25.98
N LEU A 247 4.88 10.88 -26.88
CA LEU A 247 5.58 12.15 -26.79
C LEU A 247 5.15 12.94 -25.53
N ILE A 248 3.85 12.97 -25.24
CA ILE A 248 3.29 13.66 -24.08
C ILE A 248 3.76 12.98 -22.79
N ARG A 249 3.62 11.65 -22.71
CA ARG A 249 4.09 10.84 -21.58
C ARG A 249 5.59 11.02 -21.36
N ASN A 250 6.42 10.87 -22.38
CA ASN A 250 7.87 11.04 -22.25
C ASN A 250 8.28 12.46 -21.83
N THR A 251 7.53 13.48 -22.22
CA THR A 251 7.75 14.85 -21.76
C THR A 251 7.51 14.99 -20.25
N LEU A 252 6.44 14.39 -19.73
CA LEU A 252 6.15 14.38 -18.30
C LEU A 252 7.12 13.50 -17.51
N LEU A 253 7.46 12.30 -18.04
CA LEU A 253 8.47 11.42 -17.44
C LEU A 253 9.84 12.07 -17.32
N ALA A 254 10.23 12.91 -18.28
CA ALA A 254 11.48 13.66 -18.19
C ALA A 254 11.47 14.69 -17.04
N ILE A 255 10.30 15.18 -16.63
CA ILE A 255 10.15 16.02 -15.43
C ILE A 255 10.17 15.14 -14.18
N SER A 256 9.42 14.03 -14.18
CA SER A 256 9.39 13.06 -13.08
C SER A 256 10.77 12.49 -12.76
N GLN A 257 11.60 12.21 -13.75
CA GLN A 257 12.96 11.72 -13.53
C GLN A 257 13.80 12.71 -12.72
N LYS A 258 13.71 14.01 -13.04
CA LYS A 258 14.41 15.05 -12.27
C LYS A 258 13.90 15.16 -10.83
N ILE A 259 12.64 14.82 -10.60
CA ILE A 259 12.06 14.74 -9.25
C ILE A 259 12.66 13.54 -8.51
N CYS A 260 12.72 12.36 -9.15
CA CYS A 260 13.33 11.17 -8.57
C CYS A 260 14.78 11.40 -8.13
N ASP A 261 15.56 12.16 -8.92
CA ASP A 261 16.97 12.43 -8.64
C ASP A 261 17.18 13.41 -7.46
N GLY A 262 16.15 14.17 -7.07
CA GLY A 262 16.25 15.25 -6.07
C GLY A 262 15.29 15.16 -4.88
N ALA A 263 14.41 14.16 -4.84
CA ALA A 263 13.44 13.98 -3.76
C ALA A 263 14.10 13.31 -2.54
N ASP A 264 13.91 13.91 -1.37
CA ASP A 264 14.23 13.35 -0.07
C ASP A 264 13.00 12.60 0.46
N MET A 265 12.95 11.31 0.13
CA MET A 265 11.83 10.44 0.49
C MET A 265 11.65 10.30 2.00
N ASP A 266 12.75 10.34 2.75
CA ASP A 266 12.75 10.26 4.20
C ASP A 266 12.05 11.49 4.80
N LYS A 267 12.37 12.68 4.29
CA LYS A 267 11.72 13.93 4.68
C LYS A 267 10.23 13.93 4.33
N ILE A 268 9.90 13.57 3.08
CA ILE A 268 8.51 13.50 2.59
C ILE A 268 7.70 12.53 3.45
N PHE A 269 8.26 11.35 3.74
CA PHE A 269 7.58 10.31 4.49
C PHE A 269 7.46 10.63 5.99
N LYS A 270 8.59 10.87 6.68
CA LYS A 270 8.65 10.98 8.14
C LYS A 270 7.98 12.26 8.65
N GLU A 271 8.12 13.37 7.94
CA GLU A 271 7.59 14.67 8.41
C GLU A 271 6.11 14.87 8.05
N ASN A 272 5.59 14.20 7.01
CA ASN A 272 4.28 14.51 6.44
C ASN A 272 3.33 13.31 6.29
N GLY A 273 3.75 12.10 6.64
CA GLY A 273 3.02 10.87 6.29
C GLY A 273 1.54 10.82 6.71
N LEU A 274 1.17 11.40 7.85
CA LEU A 274 -0.24 11.47 8.28
C LEU A 274 -0.99 12.69 7.71
N GLN A 275 -0.28 13.74 7.30
CA GLN A 275 -0.89 14.96 6.75
C GLN A 275 -1.52 14.74 5.37
N PHE A 276 -1.15 13.64 4.71
CA PHE A 276 -1.76 13.21 3.45
C PHE A 276 -3.09 12.49 3.63
N LEU A 277 -3.46 12.07 4.84
CA LEU A 277 -4.66 11.25 5.03
C LEU A 277 -5.90 12.13 5.17
N VAL A 278 -6.97 11.74 4.48
CA VAL A 278 -8.31 12.26 4.77
C VAL A 278 -8.75 11.80 6.17
N ASP A 279 -9.51 12.62 6.90
CA ASP A 279 -10.05 12.30 8.21
C ASP A 279 -10.75 10.93 8.24
N GLY A 280 -10.56 10.18 9.32
CA GLY A 280 -11.08 8.82 9.46
C GLY A 280 -10.42 7.77 8.55
N THR A 281 -9.47 8.13 7.68
CA THR A 281 -8.72 7.15 6.88
C THR A 281 -7.75 6.37 7.77
N PRO A 282 -7.70 5.04 7.69
CA PRO A 282 -6.76 4.25 8.47
C PRO A 282 -5.30 4.64 8.22
N SER A 283 -4.50 4.71 9.28
CA SER A 283 -3.12 5.21 9.23
C SER A 283 -2.20 4.43 8.28
N HIS A 284 -2.44 3.13 8.10
CA HIS A 284 -1.65 2.26 7.23
C HIS A 284 -1.81 2.59 5.73
N ILE A 285 -2.87 3.33 5.35
CA ILE A 285 -3.10 3.77 3.96
C ILE A 285 -1.99 4.71 3.47
N ARG A 286 -1.22 5.32 4.39
CA ARG A 286 0.00 6.07 4.04
C ARG A 286 1.06 5.24 3.31
N TYR A 287 1.02 3.92 3.45
CA TYR A 287 1.92 2.99 2.76
C TYR A 287 1.37 2.54 1.40
N HIS A 288 0.14 2.92 1.05
CA HIS A 288 -0.51 2.43 -0.16
C HIS A 288 0.17 2.99 -1.42
N LYS A 289 0.43 2.13 -2.41
CA LYS A 289 1.12 2.49 -3.66
C LYS A 289 0.44 3.65 -4.41
N SER A 290 -0.89 3.70 -4.39
CA SER A 290 -1.65 4.79 -5.03
C SER A 290 -1.27 6.18 -4.51
N LEU A 291 -0.98 6.33 -3.20
CA LEU A 291 -0.52 7.61 -2.65
C LEU A 291 0.78 8.04 -3.33
N TRP A 292 1.78 7.16 -3.32
CA TRP A 292 3.11 7.45 -3.84
C TRP A 292 3.10 7.69 -5.35
N LYS A 293 2.29 6.93 -6.09
CA LYS A 293 2.03 7.17 -7.51
C LYS A 293 1.44 8.56 -7.74
N SER A 294 0.36 8.90 -7.01
CA SER A 294 -0.30 10.19 -7.16
C SER A 294 0.55 11.37 -6.68
N LEU A 295 1.41 11.19 -5.67
CA LEU A 295 2.40 12.17 -5.25
C LEU A 295 3.40 12.48 -6.36
N LEU A 296 3.92 11.45 -7.04
CA LEU A 296 4.82 11.65 -8.17
C LEU A 296 4.13 12.38 -9.33
N GLU A 297 2.89 12.00 -9.67
CA GLU A 297 2.10 12.72 -10.67
C GLU A 297 1.87 14.18 -10.26
N PHE A 298 1.48 14.41 -9.01
CA PHE A 298 1.23 15.73 -8.44
C PHE A 298 2.46 16.63 -8.48
N PHE A 299 3.62 16.15 -8.03
CA PHE A 299 4.88 16.90 -8.11
C PHE A 299 5.30 17.16 -9.55
N THR A 300 5.06 16.21 -10.45
CA THR A 300 5.34 16.40 -11.89
C THR A 300 4.51 17.54 -12.45
N ILE A 301 3.22 17.59 -12.09
CA ILE A 301 2.31 18.67 -12.49
C ILE A 301 2.77 20.00 -11.88
N ILE A 302 3.14 20.05 -10.61
CA ILE A 302 3.68 21.28 -10.00
C ILE A 302 4.94 21.77 -10.71
N LYS A 303 5.91 20.87 -10.94
CA LYS A 303 7.17 21.21 -11.63
C LYS A 303 6.98 21.59 -13.09
N LEU A 304 5.90 21.15 -13.74
CA LEU A 304 5.53 21.63 -15.08
C LEU A 304 5.24 23.14 -15.06
N TYR A 305 4.56 23.64 -14.02
CA TYR A 305 4.21 25.06 -13.87
C TYR A 305 5.30 25.90 -13.21
N GLU A 306 5.84 25.39 -12.11
CA GLU A 306 6.76 26.07 -11.21
C GLU A 306 8.08 25.29 -11.15
N GLU A 307 8.93 25.43 -12.18
CA GLU A 307 10.15 24.62 -12.36
C GLU A 307 11.11 24.68 -11.16
N THR A 308 11.11 25.81 -10.43
CA THR A 308 12.00 26.07 -9.29
C THR A 308 11.47 25.56 -7.95
N VAL A 309 10.23 25.06 -7.87
CA VAL A 309 9.65 24.56 -6.61
C VAL A 309 10.47 23.40 -6.06
N ASP A 310 10.85 23.45 -4.79
CA ASP A 310 11.44 22.29 -4.11
C ASP A 310 10.32 21.32 -3.68
N VAL A 311 10.35 20.11 -4.22
CA VAL A 311 9.36 19.06 -3.87
C VAL A 311 9.51 18.59 -2.42
N ASN A 312 10.66 18.86 -1.81
CA ASN A 312 10.95 18.55 -0.41
C ASN A 312 10.39 19.60 0.56
N ASP A 313 9.89 20.74 0.05
CA ASP A 313 9.20 21.77 0.84
C ASP A 313 7.68 21.67 0.66
N LEU A 314 7.12 20.58 1.18
CA LEU A 314 5.70 20.29 1.13
C LEU A 314 4.84 21.37 1.78
N ALA A 315 5.31 22.01 2.85
CA ALA A 315 4.59 23.09 3.50
C ALA A 315 4.36 24.27 2.55
N SER A 316 5.36 24.66 1.77
CA SER A 316 5.22 25.72 0.75
C SER A 316 4.32 25.30 -0.41
N ILE A 317 4.36 24.03 -0.82
CA ILE A 317 3.46 23.49 -1.85
C ILE A 317 2.00 23.51 -1.37
N ASN A 318 1.76 23.04 -0.14
CA ASN A 318 0.44 22.88 0.46
C ASN A 318 -0.32 24.20 0.62
N LYS A 319 0.39 25.34 0.70
CA LYS A 319 -0.24 26.68 0.65
C LYS A 319 -1.14 26.89 -0.55
N LYS A 320 -0.71 26.42 -1.73
CA LYS A 320 -1.48 26.58 -2.98
C LYS A 320 -2.24 25.32 -3.34
N ARG A 321 -1.64 24.15 -3.11
CA ARG A 321 -2.18 22.85 -3.55
C ARG A 321 -1.87 21.81 -2.48
N LYS A 322 -2.90 21.31 -1.81
CA LYS A 322 -2.76 20.25 -0.79
C LYS A 322 -3.28 18.93 -1.34
N ILE A 323 -2.43 17.92 -1.37
CA ILE A 323 -2.82 16.57 -1.78
C ILE A 323 -3.30 15.76 -0.56
N LEU A 324 -4.41 15.05 -0.72
CA LEU A 324 -4.94 14.12 0.26
C LEU A 324 -5.25 12.76 -0.41
N ILE A 325 -5.06 11.67 0.33
CA ILE A 325 -5.48 10.32 -0.04
C ILE A 325 -6.60 9.82 0.88
N VAL A 326 -7.54 9.12 0.27
CA VAL A 326 -8.61 8.40 0.97
C VAL A 326 -8.73 6.98 0.44
N ASP A 327 -9.00 6.03 1.33
CA ASP A 327 -9.26 4.66 0.93
C ASP A 327 -10.72 4.48 0.47
N THR A 328 -10.93 4.48 -0.85
CA THR A 328 -12.25 4.37 -1.46
C THR A 328 -12.16 4.07 -2.96
N ASP A 329 -13.24 3.53 -3.52
CA ASP A 329 -13.48 3.31 -4.94
C ASP A 329 -14.05 4.56 -5.65
N MET A 330 -14.62 5.49 -4.89
CA MET A 330 -15.26 6.69 -5.43
C MET A 330 -15.10 7.86 -4.44
N TRP A 331 -14.19 8.77 -4.77
CA TRP A 331 -13.79 9.86 -3.87
C TRP A 331 -14.96 10.79 -3.46
N THR A 332 -15.99 10.92 -4.31
CA THR A 332 -17.17 11.74 -4.01
C THR A 332 -18.05 11.18 -2.88
N LYS A 333 -17.86 9.92 -2.47
CA LYS A 333 -18.50 9.36 -1.26
C LYS A 333 -17.90 9.92 0.04
N LYS A 334 -16.75 10.60 -0.05
CA LYS A 334 -15.90 10.99 1.07
C LYS A 334 -15.80 12.50 1.26
N LEU A 335 -16.73 13.27 0.68
CA LEU A 335 -16.69 14.73 0.72
C LEU A 335 -16.72 15.29 2.14
N GLU A 336 -17.56 14.76 3.03
CA GLU A 336 -17.57 15.18 4.44
C GLU A 336 -16.21 14.96 5.11
N ASP A 337 -15.66 13.74 5.00
CA ASP A 337 -14.39 13.36 5.60
C ASP A 337 -13.24 14.23 5.03
N ILE A 338 -13.27 14.55 3.74
CA ILE A 338 -12.31 15.46 3.10
C ILE A 338 -12.32 16.84 3.77
N TYR A 339 -13.49 17.42 4.04
CA TYR A 339 -13.58 18.73 4.67
C TYR A 339 -13.36 18.71 6.20
N LYS A 340 -13.43 17.54 6.86
CA LYS A 340 -13.01 17.35 8.27
C LYS A 340 -11.48 17.29 8.43
N SER A 341 -10.78 16.98 7.34
CA SER A 341 -9.34 16.78 7.33
C SER A 341 -8.57 18.05 7.72
N ASP A 342 -7.29 17.88 8.04
CA ASP A 342 -6.43 19.03 8.31
C ASP A 342 -6.19 19.83 7.01
N LEU A 343 -6.78 21.01 6.91
CA LEU A 343 -6.62 22.01 5.86
C LEU A 343 -5.88 23.26 6.37
N SER A 344 -5.16 23.17 7.50
CA SER A 344 -4.49 24.32 8.14
C SER A 344 -3.39 24.97 7.28
N GLN A 345 -2.81 24.20 6.37
CA GLN A 345 -1.70 24.64 5.51
C GLN A 345 -2.15 25.29 4.20
N ILE A 346 -3.39 25.05 3.75
CA ILE A 346 -3.86 25.53 2.45
C ILE A 346 -4.49 26.91 2.57
N GLU A 347 -4.01 27.86 1.77
CA GLU A 347 -4.46 29.25 1.80
C GLU A 347 -5.69 29.45 0.88
N LYS A 348 -6.42 30.54 1.11
CA LYS A 348 -7.59 30.92 0.30
C LYS A 348 -7.25 31.00 -1.19
N GLY A 349 -8.12 30.43 -2.01
CA GLY A 349 -7.93 30.24 -3.45
C GLY A 349 -7.09 29.00 -3.80
N GLY A 350 -6.63 28.25 -2.81
CA GLY A 350 -5.89 27.00 -3.00
C GLY A 350 -6.78 25.86 -3.52
N THR A 351 -6.12 24.79 -3.99
CA THR A 351 -6.79 23.57 -4.46
C THR A 351 -6.48 22.36 -3.58
N ILE A 352 -7.53 21.69 -3.11
CA ILE A 352 -7.47 20.36 -2.51
C ILE A 352 -7.47 19.33 -3.65
N VAL A 353 -6.44 18.48 -3.69
CA VAL A 353 -6.24 17.46 -4.72
C VAL A 353 -6.43 16.08 -4.10
N ILE A 354 -7.46 15.36 -4.53
CA ILE A 354 -7.82 14.05 -3.98
C ILE A 354 -7.25 12.92 -4.83
N CYS A 355 -6.62 11.97 -4.14
CA CYS A 355 -6.27 10.64 -4.62
C CYS A 355 -7.15 9.61 -3.91
N ALA A 356 -7.72 8.66 -4.65
CA ALA A 356 -8.44 7.52 -4.09
C ALA A 356 -7.67 6.23 -4.39
N THR A 357 -7.56 5.34 -3.41
CA THR A 357 -6.76 4.11 -3.50
C THR A 357 -7.22 3.14 -4.60
N ASN A 358 -8.54 3.01 -4.78
CA ASN A 358 -9.20 2.02 -5.65
C ASN A 358 -9.79 2.63 -6.92
N GLU A 359 -9.58 3.92 -7.16
CA GLU A 359 -10.11 4.60 -8.33
C GLU A 359 -9.07 4.60 -9.46
N SER A 360 -9.39 3.99 -10.60
CA SER A 360 -8.51 3.96 -11.79
C SER A 360 -8.94 4.95 -12.87
N GLU A 361 -10.21 5.36 -12.84
CA GLU A 361 -10.83 6.42 -13.62
C GLU A 361 -11.94 7.05 -12.77
N THR A 362 -12.28 8.32 -13.00
CA THR A 362 -13.37 8.97 -12.26
C THR A 362 -14.32 9.69 -13.21
N ASN A 363 -15.62 9.56 -12.97
CA ASN A 363 -16.62 10.28 -13.76
C ASN A 363 -16.73 11.76 -13.36
N LYS A 364 -16.19 12.14 -12.19
CA LYS A 364 -16.27 13.48 -11.64
C LYS A 364 -14.89 13.92 -11.17
N THR A 365 -14.28 14.86 -11.89
CA THR A 365 -12.91 15.30 -11.65
C THR A 365 -12.80 16.58 -10.82
N GLU A 366 -13.92 17.24 -10.55
CA GLU A 366 -14.03 18.49 -9.79
C GLU A 366 -15.45 18.62 -9.25
N ILE A 367 -15.59 19.18 -8.05
CA ILE A 367 -16.88 19.56 -7.46
C ILE A 367 -16.86 21.08 -7.29
N SER A 368 -17.85 21.78 -7.88
CA SER A 368 -17.94 23.24 -7.72
C SER A 368 -18.56 23.63 -6.38
N SER A 369 -18.34 24.87 -5.96
CA SER A 369 -18.96 25.44 -4.75
C SER A 369 -20.48 25.35 -4.80
N GLU A 370 -21.10 25.57 -5.95
CA GLU A 370 -22.55 25.47 -6.12
C GLU A 370 -23.05 24.04 -5.93
N GLU A 371 -22.27 23.05 -6.38
CA GLU A 371 -22.59 21.64 -6.16
C GLU A 371 -22.48 21.24 -4.69
N LEU A 372 -21.49 21.75 -3.96
CA LEU A 372 -21.32 21.48 -2.52
C LEU A 372 -22.52 21.98 -1.71
N VAL A 373 -23.07 23.14 -2.06
CA VAL A 373 -24.28 23.69 -1.42
C VAL A 373 -25.48 22.78 -1.61
N ILE A 374 -25.62 22.14 -2.79
CA ILE A 374 -26.72 21.22 -3.09
C ILE A 374 -26.55 19.89 -2.36
N LEU A 375 -25.30 19.45 -2.16
CA LEU A 375 -24.98 18.18 -1.50
C LEU A 375 -25.21 18.21 0.02
N ASP A 376 -25.54 19.37 0.59
CA ASP A 376 -25.84 19.57 2.02
C ASP A 376 -24.77 18.97 2.94
N ILE A 377 -23.50 19.22 2.62
CA ILE A 377 -22.36 18.78 3.41
C ILE A 377 -22.38 19.53 4.75
N SER A 378 -23.05 18.94 5.73
CA SER A 378 -23.26 19.51 7.06
C SER A 378 -22.20 18.99 8.03
N THR A 379 -20.96 19.46 7.83
CA THR A 379 -19.82 19.06 8.67
C THR A 379 -19.38 20.23 9.56
N PRO A 380 -19.27 20.05 10.90
CA PRO A 380 -18.66 21.05 11.75
C PRO A 380 -17.17 21.16 11.40
N ILE A 381 -16.76 22.30 10.84
CA ILE A 381 -15.36 22.60 10.54
C ILE A 381 -14.72 23.15 11.82
N ASP A 382 -13.64 22.50 12.27
CA ASP A 382 -12.81 23.06 13.32
C ASP A 382 -11.96 24.20 12.74
N LYS A 383 -12.05 25.40 13.34
CA LYS A 383 -11.23 26.54 12.94
C LYS A 383 -9.74 26.28 13.07
N MET A 384 -9.33 25.32 13.91
CA MET A 384 -7.93 24.89 14.02
C MET A 384 -7.47 24.06 12.81
N ASN A 385 -8.40 23.46 12.07
CA ASN A 385 -8.12 22.62 10.91
C ASN A 385 -8.17 23.40 9.59
N ILE A 386 -8.29 24.72 9.60
CA ILE A 386 -8.27 25.56 8.40
C ILE A 386 -7.24 26.69 8.54
N SER A 387 -6.62 27.08 7.42
CA SER A 387 -5.70 28.22 7.41
C SER A 387 -6.39 29.49 7.90
N ASN A 388 -5.63 30.38 8.54
CA ASN A 388 -6.12 31.69 8.97
C ASN A 388 -6.60 32.59 7.81
N THR A 389 -6.27 32.25 6.56
CA THR A 389 -6.73 32.96 5.36
C THR A 389 -8.06 32.43 4.81
N VAL A 390 -8.49 31.24 5.24
CA VAL A 390 -9.71 30.56 4.80
C VAL A 390 -10.82 30.82 5.81
N GLU A 391 -11.93 31.40 5.36
CA GLU A 391 -13.10 31.66 6.21
C GLU A 391 -14.16 30.57 6.00
N ASP A 392 -14.38 30.19 4.75
CA ASP A 392 -15.33 29.15 4.35
C ASP A 392 -14.67 28.21 3.34
N PRO A 393 -14.15 27.04 3.76
CA PRO A 393 -13.43 26.14 2.87
C PRO A 393 -14.28 25.61 1.71
N PHE A 394 -15.62 25.62 1.80
CA PHE A 394 -16.49 25.18 0.70
C PHE A 394 -16.52 26.18 -0.47
N ASN A 395 -16.27 27.45 -0.19
CA ASN A 395 -16.28 28.54 -1.18
C ASN A 395 -14.87 29.07 -1.48
N ASP A 396 -13.98 29.06 -0.49
CA ASP A 396 -12.63 29.62 -0.60
C ASP A 396 -11.62 28.65 -1.24
N LEU A 397 -11.91 27.34 -1.25
CA LEU A 397 -11.01 26.32 -1.77
C LEU A 397 -11.65 25.56 -2.94
N ARG A 398 -10.81 25.15 -3.88
CA ARG A 398 -11.23 24.31 -5.00
C ARG A 398 -11.00 22.85 -4.66
N LEU A 399 -11.92 21.96 -5.06
CA LEU A 399 -11.81 20.52 -4.81
C LEU A 399 -11.75 19.75 -6.13
N VAL A 400 -10.60 19.11 -6.39
CA VAL A 400 -10.36 18.35 -7.62
C VAL A 400 -9.83 16.95 -7.33
N ASN A 401 -10.15 16.02 -8.22
CA ASN A 401 -9.48 14.72 -8.27
C ASN A 401 -8.20 14.82 -9.10
N ILE A 402 -7.15 14.09 -8.72
CA ILE A 402 -5.86 14.07 -9.45
C ILE A 402 -6.02 13.72 -10.94
N PHE A 403 -7.02 12.90 -11.30
CA PHE A 403 -7.30 12.54 -12.70
C PHE A 403 -7.78 13.69 -13.57
N LYS A 404 -8.17 14.84 -13.00
CA LYS A 404 -8.59 16.03 -13.76
C LYS A 404 -7.55 16.44 -14.81
N PHE A 405 -6.26 16.38 -14.46
CA PHE A 405 -5.17 16.68 -15.39
C PHE A 405 -5.13 15.71 -16.57
N GLN A 406 -5.19 14.40 -16.30
CA GLN A 406 -5.14 13.38 -17.35
C GLN A 406 -6.39 13.43 -18.23
N HIS A 407 -7.58 13.57 -17.64
CA HIS A 407 -8.83 13.77 -18.36
C HIS A 407 -8.79 14.98 -19.28
N HIS A 408 -8.22 16.10 -18.83
CA HIS A 408 -8.11 17.29 -19.66
C HIS A 408 -7.21 17.06 -20.89
N ILE A 409 -6.08 16.38 -20.71
CA ILE A 409 -5.18 16.01 -21.81
C ILE A 409 -5.89 15.07 -22.81
N ILE A 410 -6.51 13.99 -22.31
CA ILE A 410 -7.20 13.00 -23.16
C ILE A 410 -8.28 13.66 -24.02
N ASN A 411 -9.05 14.58 -23.42
CA ASN A 411 -10.17 15.25 -24.10
C ASN A 411 -9.75 16.44 -24.98
N SER A 412 -8.47 16.79 -25.03
CA SER A 412 -7.95 17.96 -25.77
C SER A 412 -7.19 17.58 -27.05
N THR A 413 -7.66 16.54 -27.73
CA THR A 413 -6.99 15.95 -28.91
C THR A 413 -6.73 16.99 -30.01
N LEU A 414 -7.66 17.91 -30.29
CA LEU A 414 -7.46 18.91 -31.36
C LEU A 414 -6.37 19.93 -31.01
N GLN A 415 -6.31 20.38 -29.76
CA GLN A 415 -5.32 21.32 -29.27
C GLN A 415 -3.90 20.71 -29.24
N LEU A 416 -3.82 19.38 -29.08
CA LEU A 416 -2.58 18.61 -29.06
C LEU A 416 -2.08 18.21 -30.46
N ALA A 417 -2.84 18.44 -31.54
CA ALA A 417 -2.50 17.98 -32.89
C ALA A 417 -1.10 18.43 -33.37
N ASN A 418 -0.70 19.66 -33.00
CA ASN A 418 0.56 20.29 -33.43
C ASN A 418 1.71 20.12 -32.42
N ILE A 419 1.55 19.28 -31.40
CA ILE A 419 2.61 19.00 -30.44
C ILE A 419 3.74 18.20 -31.09
N ASN A 420 4.98 18.61 -30.82
CA ASN A 420 6.20 17.98 -31.32
C ASN A 420 7.32 18.05 -30.26
N GLY A 421 8.47 17.45 -30.56
CA GLY A 421 9.57 17.35 -29.59
C GLY A 421 10.15 18.68 -29.09
N THR A 422 9.97 19.79 -29.82
CA THR A 422 10.55 21.08 -29.42
C THR A 422 9.59 21.96 -28.64
N ASN A 423 8.27 21.70 -28.72
CA ASN A 423 7.24 22.50 -28.06
C ASN A 423 6.41 21.72 -27.03
N SER A 424 6.67 20.43 -26.82
CA SER A 424 5.80 19.56 -26.04
C SER A 424 5.55 20.07 -24.62
N LYS A 425 6.62 20.41 -23.89
CA LYS A 425 6.52 20.93 -22.52
C LYS A 425 5.66 22.19 -22.46
N THR A 426 5.95 23.16 -23.33
CA THR A 426 5.22 24.44 -23.38
C THR A 426 3.76 24.22 -23.74
N LYS A 427 3.46 23.36 -24.72
CA LYS A 427 2.09 23.08 -25.15
C LYS A 427 1.27 22.35 -24.10
N ILE A 428 1.86 21.39 -23.38
CA ILE A 428 1.18 20.72 -22.26
C ILE A 428 0.89 21.74 -21.16
N LYS A 429 1.88 22.55 -20.79
CA LYS A 429 1.72 23.62 -19.79
C LYS A 429 0.62 24.62 -20.16
N GLU A 430 0.63 25.15 -21.38
CA GLU A 430 -0.41 26.07 -21.86
C GLU A 430 -1.80 25.44 -21.86
N LEU A 431 -1.90 24.18 -22.29
CA LEU A 431 -3.16 23.47 -22.37
C LEU A 431 -3.78 23.20 -20.99
N THR A 432 -2.94 22.85 -20.02
CA THR A 432 -3.39 22.38 -18.70
C THR A 432 -3.34 23.47 -17.63
N ASP A 433 -3.15 24.73 -18.03
CA ASP A 433 -3.03 25.86 -17.10
C ASP A 433 -4.27 25.99 -16.21
N GLY A 434 -4.03 26.17 -14.91
CA GLY A 434 -5.07 26.27 -13.90
C GLY A 434 -5.90 24.99 -13.67
N ILE A 435 -5.55 23.83 -14.25
CA ILE A 435 -6.34 22.60 -14.06
C ILE A 435 -6.25 22.04 -12.64
N ILE A 436 -5.06 22.07 -12.02
CA ILE A 436 -4.79 21.62 -10.63
C ILE A 436 -4.21 22.76 -9.79
#